data_AF-A0AAE4LYA6-F1
#
_entry.id   AF-A0AAE4LYA6-F1
#
_cell.length_a   1.000
_cell.length_b   1.000
_cell.length_c   1.000
_cell.angle_alpha   90.00
_cell.angle_beta   90.00
_cell.angle_gamma   90.00
#
_symmetry.space_group_name_H-M   'P 1'
#
loop_
_entity.id
_entity.type
_entity.pdbx_description
1 polymer ?
#
loop_
_entity_poly.entity_id
_entity_poly.type
_entity_poly.pdbx_seq_one_letter_code
_entity_poly.pdbx_strand_id
1 'polypeptide(L)'
;MFEGLKKKLSGITQKLGSSVEAASVTTEVEAELPALEAPALSSTPVSPPKPEEARTVDTIPTPASPPSSPSPKSVPAPEPSSTPAVPAHEDESKKPGFFGKLKTLVVEREFVLSEKDIDETLFELQMILLESDVAFPVAEAITDHMKKELVGTHRKIRESPEEVVTNALKHAIEDVLGEGFDLVAYIKAHDKPVKILFTGVNGTGKTTSVAKIAYYLKSQGLSVVIGAGDTFRAGAIEQIRVHCDRLGIKLISHQEGADPSAVLYDTVEYAKAHNIDVVLADSAGRFHNRVNLMNQLEKIKRVMKPDLVFYVDEAVAGNDAVVRAEEFEKTVSTNGVILTKVDMDPKGGAAISIAYTIGKPLVFLGVGQEYSDMKPFTPSLIIDEIFGDEN
;
A
#
# COMPACT_ATOMS: atom_id res chain seq x y z
N MET A 1 7.90 -17.30 6.27
CA MET A 1 6.64 -16.64 6.73
C MET A 1 5.69 -16.60 5.54
N PHE A 2 4.41 -16.22 5.68
CA PHE A 2 3.47 -16.04 4.55
C PHE A 2 3.24 -17.25 3.59
N GLU A 3 3.76 -18.45 3.89
CA GLU A 3 3.71 -19.63 2.99
C GLU A 3 2.31 -19.96 2.45
N GLY A 4 1.28 -19.80 3.30
CA GLY A 4 -0.11 -20.02 2.91
C GLY A 4 -0.61 -19.02 1.87
N LEU A 5 -0.16 -17.76 1.97
CA LEU A 5 -0.47 -16.69 1.03
C LEU A 5 0.35 -16.84 -0.26
N LYS A 6 1.68 -17.03 -0.16
CA LYS A 6 2.60 -17.27 -1.28
C LYS A 6 2.08 -18.32 -2.26
N LYS A 7 1.68 -19.49 -1.73
CA LYS A 7 1.14 -20.58 -2.56
C LYS A 7 -0.18 -20.23 -3.26
N LYS A 8 -1.07 -19.49 -2.60
CA LYS A 8 -2.34 -19.05 -3.21
C LYS A 8 -2.10 -17.99 -4.28
N LEU A 9 -1.21 -17.03 -4.02
CA LEU A 9 -0.89 -15.96 -4.95
C LEU A 9 -0.15 -16.46 -6.20
N SER A 10 0.79 -17.40 -6.07
CA SER A 10 1.40 -18.06 -7.25
C SER A 10 0.36 -18.75 -8.14
N GLY A 11 -0.65 -19.41 -7.56
CA GLY A 11 -1.74 -20.03 -8.33
C GLY A 11 -2.63 -19.01 -9.05
N ILE A 12 -2.86 -17.83 -8.47
CA ILE A 12 -3.71 -16.80 -9.08
C ILE A 12 -2.95 -15.97 -10.12
N THR A 13 -1.66 -15.67 -9.93
CA THR A 13 -0.83 -14.99 -10.94
C THR A 13 -0.71 -15.83 -12.21
N GLN A 14 -0.54 -17.15 -12.09
CA GLN A 14 -0.52 -18.05 -13.24
C GLN A 14 -1.85 -18.07 -14.00
N LYS A 15 -3.00 -18.11 -13.28
CA LYS A 15 -4.33 -18.02 -13.89
C LYS A 15 -4.51 -16.70 -14.66
N LEU A 16 -4.26 -15.56 -14.01
CA LEU A 16 -4.36 -14.24 -14.65
C LEU A 16 -3.42 -14.15 -15.87
N GLY A 17 -2.19 -14.66 -15.77
CA GLY A 17 -1.25 -14.74 -16.89
C GLY A 17 -1.80 -15.51 -18.08
N SER A 18 -2.52 -16.62 -17.84
CA SER A 18 -3.20 -17.38 -18.91
C SER A 18 -4.39 -16.64 -19.53
N SER A 19 -5.15 -15.87 -18.75
CA SER A 19 -6.21 -14.99 -19.29
C SER A 19 -5.64 -13.87 -20.16
N VAL A 20 -4.51 -13.29 -19.75
CA VAL A 20 -3.75 -12.29 -20.52
C VAL A 20 -3.22 -12.89 -21.82
N GLU A 21 -2.66 -14.11 -21.79
CA GLU A 21 -2.19 -14.79 -22.99
C GLU A 21 -3.36 -15.09 -23.95
N ALA A 22 -4.51 -15.55 -23.44
CA ALA A 22 -5.70 -15.79 -24.26
C ALA A 22 -6.20 -14.51 -24.97
N ALA A 23 -6.25 -13.38 -24.25
CA ALA A 23 -6.60 -12.07 -24.82
C ALA A 23 -5.61 -11.57 -25.88
N SER A 24 -4.32 -11.95 -25.76
CA SER A 24 -3.31 -11.63 -26.78
C SER A 24 -3.51 -12.39 -28.09
N VAL A 25 -4.05 -13.61 -28.03
CA VAL A 25 -4.28 -14.43 -29.23
C VAL A 25 -5.56 -14.01 -29.96
N THR A 26 -6.61 -13.57 -29.26
CA THR A 26 -7.82 -13.04 -29.92
C THR A 26 -7.52 -11.76 -30.71
N THR A 27 -6.64 -10.89 -30.20
CA THR A 27 -6.17 -9.70 -30.94
C THR A 27 -5.27 -10.04 -32.13
N GLU A 28 -4.52 -11.16 -32.10
CA GLU A 28 -3.81 -11.68 -33.29
C GLU A 28 -4.78 -12.22 -34.38
N VAL A 29 -5.95 -12.73 -34.01
CA VAL A 29 -6.91 -13.39 -34.94
C VAL A 29 -7.92 -12.41 -35.56
N GLU A 30 -8.33 -11.33 -34.88
CA GLU A 30 -9.23 -10.31 -35.46
C GLU A 30 -8.59 -9.45 -36.57
N ALA A 31 -7.30 -9.66 -36.88
CA ALA A 31 -6.58 -8.95 -37.94
C ALA A 31 -6.91 -9.42 -39.39
N GLU A 32 -7.72 -10.46 -39.59
CA GLU A 32 -8.23 -10.86 -40.92
C GLU A 32 -9.65 -10.34 -41.20
N LEU A 33 -9.74 -9.27 -41.99
CA LEU A 33 -10.98 -8.68 -42.49
C LEU A 33 -11.72 -9.61 -43.49
N PRO A 34 -13.02 -9.92 -43.30
CA PRO A 34 -13.88 -10.34 -44.39
C PRO A 34 -14.35 -9.12 -45.19
N ALA A 35 -14.28 -9.22 -46.53
CA ALA A 35 -14.64 -8.13 -47.43
C ALA A 35 -16.16 -7.89 -47.51
N LEU A 36 -16.53 -6.62 -47.75
CA LEU A 36 -17.89 -6.15 -47.99
C LEU A 36 -18.42 -6.63 -49.35
N GLU A 37 -19.60 -7.26 -49.37
CA GLU A 37 -20.51 -7.24 -50.53
C GLU A 37 -21.95 -6.95 -50.10
N ALA A 38 -22.62 -6.09 -50.85
CA ALA A 38 -24.06 -5.82 -50.76
C ALA A 38 -24.71 -6.16 -52.11
N PRO A 39 -25.98 -6.57 -52.14
CA PRO A 39 -26.94 -5.65 -52.80
C PRO A 39 -28.40 -5.62 -52.27
N ALA A 40 -28.97 -4.42 -52.35
CA ALA A 40 -30.35 -4.03 -52.71
C ALA A 40 -31.62 -4.87 -52.34
N LEU A 41 -32.43 -4.29 -51.44
CA LEU A 41 -33.88 -3.92 -51.57
C LEU A 41 -34.90 -4.88 -52.24
N SER A 42 -35.97 -5.25 -51.50
CA SER A 42 -37.39 -5.12 -51.97
C SER A 42 -38.49 -5.23 -50.88
N SER A 43 -39.25 -4.14 -50.69
CA SER A 43 -40.72 -4.02 -50.55
C SER A 43 -41.62 -4.78 -49.52
N THR A 44 -42.18 -3.99 -48.58
CA THR A 44 -43.64 -3.87 -48.23
C THR A 44 -44.32 -4.92 -47.27
N PRO A 45 -45.59 -4.75 -46.78
CA PRO A 45 -45.82 -4.09 -45.47
C PRO A 45 -47.00 -4.63 -44.59
N VAL A 46 -46.89 -4.68 -43.24
CA VAL A 46 -48.07 -4.84 -42.34
C VAL A 46 -47.94 -4.02 -41.04
N SER A 47 -49.07 -3.49 -40.56
CA SER A 47 -49.31 -2.83 -39.27
C SER A 47 -50.75 -3.15 -38.82
N PRO A 48 -51.22 -2.77 -37.62
CA PRO A 48 -50.64 -2.84 -36.26
C PRO A 48 -51.58 -3.69 -35.34
N PRO A 49 -51.53 -3.62 -33.99
CA PRO A 49 -52.26 -2.55 -33.29
C PRO A 49 -51.62 -1.98 -31.98
N LYS A 50 -52.17 -0.82 -31.59
CA LYS A 50 -52.08 -0.07 -30.30
C LYS A 50 -53.06 -0.71 -29.25
N PRO A 51 -53.33 -0.18 -28.02
CA PRO A 51 -52.82 1.02 -27.32
C PRO A 51 -52.58 0.95 -25.79
N GLU A 52 -51.88 1.96 -25.25
CA GLU A 52 -52.20 2.78 -24.04
C GLU A 52 -51.13 3.91 -24.00
N GLU A 53 -51.36 5.22 -24.00
CA GLU A 53 -52.28 6.16 -23.31
C GLU A 53 -51.93 6.50 -21.85
N ALA A 54 -51.05 7.50 -21.67
CA ALA A 54 -51.10 8.43 -20.53
C ALA A 54 -50.60 9.84 -20.90
N ARG A 55 -51.18 10.86 -20.27
CA ARG A 55 -51.17 12.30 -20.64
C ARG A 55 -51.34 13.16 -19.37
N THR A 56 -51.05 14.47 -19.25
CA THR A 56 -50.21 15.52 -19.88
C THR A 56 -50.46 16.81 -19.04
N VAL A 57 -49.60 17.80 -18.85
CA VAL A 57 -48.26 18.21 -19.38
C VAL A 57 -47.42 18.66 -18.15
N ASP A 58 -46.17 19.13 -18.30
CA ASP A 58 -45.91 20.56 -17.97
C ASP A 58 -44.59 21.11 -18.54
N THR A 59 -44.51 22.45 -18.66
CA THR A 59 -43.56 23.17 -19.52
C THR A 59 -42.47 23.95 -18.76
N ILE A 60 -41.39 24.23 -19.49
CA ILE A 60 -40.21 25.04 -19.11
C ILE A 60 -40.63 26.50 -18.78
N PRO A 61 -39.82 27.26 -18.02
CA PRO A 61 -39.03 28.28 -18.72
C PRO A 61 -37.59 28.53 -18.19
N THR A 62 -36.62 28.56 -19.11
CA THR A 62 -35.43 29.43 -19.03
C THR A 62 -35.86 30.89 -19.30
N PRO A 63 -35.16 31.95 -18.82
CA PRO A 63 -33.80 32.34 -19.27
C PRO A 63 -32.89 32.72 -18.06
N ALA A 64 -31.81 33.52 -18.07
CA ALA A 64 -31.22 34.42 -19.08
C ALA A 64 -29.71 34.71 -18.89
N SER A 65 -29.11 35.33 -19.90
CA SER A 65 -27.86 36.11 -19.96
C SER A 65 -27.94 36.98 -21.24
N PRO A 66 -26.99 37.86 -21.62
CA PRO A 66 -26.10 38.77 -20.88
C PRO A 66 -26.46 40.25 -21.25
N PRO A 67 -25.55 41.25 -21.20
CA PRO A 67 -24.63 41.56 -22.34
C PRO A 67 -23.17 41.86 -21.83
N SER A 68 -22.14 42.36 -22.55
CA SER A 68 -22.04 43.20 -23.77
C SER A 68 -20.73 42.97 -24.57
N SER A 69 -20.40 43.91 -25.48
CA SER A 69 -19.25 43.99 -26.43
C SER A 69 -18.72 45.47 -26.48
N PRO A 70 -17.79 45.98 -27.36
CA PRO A 70 -17.66 45.73 -28.81
C PRO A 70 -16.23 45.69 -29.45
N SER A 71 -16.22 45.46 -30.78
CA SER A 71 -15.13 45.17 -31.76
C SER A 71 -14.59 46.48 -32.46
N PRO A 72 -14.07 46.55 -33.74
CA PRO A 72 -13.75 45.56 -34.83
C PRO A 72 -12.50 45.83 -35.74
N LYS A 73 -12.37 45.05 -36.85
CA LYS A 73 -11.61 45.22 -38.14
C LYS A 73 -10.21 44.56 -38.25
N SER A 74 -9.72 44.02 -39.39
CA SER A 74 -10.28 43.69 -40.73
C SER A 74 -9.34 42.77 -41.57
N VAL A 75 -9.86 42.11 -42.62
CA VAL A 75 -9.19 41.29 -43.69
C VAL A 75 -8.47 42.20 -44.73
N PRO A 76 -7.64 41.79 -45.76
CA PRO A 76 -7.47 40.48 -46.45
C PRO A 76 -6.03 40.03 -46.90
N ALA A 77 -5.97 38.96 -47.74
CA ALA A 77 -4.79 38.28 -48.36
C ALA A 77 -4.17 39.06 -49.58
N PRO A 78 -3.12 38.62 -50.36
CA PRO A 78 -2.80 37.24 -50.86
C PRO A 78 -1.29 36.84 -51.03
N GLU A 79 -1.04 35.72 -51.75
CA GLU A 79 0.22 35.12 -52.31
C GLU A 79 1.00 36.06 -53.30
N PRO A 80 2.20 35.75 -53.91
CA PRO A 80 2.82 34.42 -54.20
C PRO A 80 4.37 34.25 -54.29
N SER A 81 4.79 33.01 -54.60
CA SER A 81 5.96 32.52 -55.38
C SER A 81 7.41 33.03 -55.20
N SER A 82 8.38 32.09 -55.09
CA SER A 82 9.42 31.83 -56.13
C SER A 82 10.41 30.70 -55.78
N THR A 83 10.62 29.78 -56.73
CA THR A 83 11.78 28.88 -56.92
C THR A 83 12.93 29.64 -57.63
N PRO A 84 14.11 29.08 -58.03
CA PRO A 84 14.64 27.69 -57.94
C PRO A 84 16.11 27.54 -57.46
N ALA A 85 16.62 26.31 -57.34
CA ALA A 85 17.85 25.84 -58.03
C ALA A 85 18.16 24.35 -57.78
N VAL A 86 18.60 23.64 -58.83
CA VAL A 86 19.16 22.25 -58.84
C VAL A 86 20.69 22.36 -59.11
N PRO A 87 21.56 21.33 -58.92
CA PRO A 87 21.62 20.09 -59.71
C PRO A 87 21.63 18.82 -58.82
N ALA A 88 21.02 17.68 -59.18
CA ALA A 88 21.17 16.83 -60.36
C ALA A 88 22.48 16.01 -60.39
N HIS A 89 22.35 14.70 -60.20
CA HIS A 89 23.05 13.68 -60.98
C HIS A 89 22.21 12.40 -61.03
N GLU A 90 22.09 11.83 -62.22
CA GLU A 90 21.40 10.58 -62.54
C GLU A 90 22.34 9.39 -62.30
N ASP A 91 21.79 8.17 -62.12
CA ASP A 91 21.99 7.11 -63.13
C ASP A 91 21.00 5.93 -63.00
N GLU A 92 21.05 5.01 -63.97
CA GLU A 92 19.93 4.25 -64.50
C GLU A 92 19.27 3.10 -63.71
N SER A 93 18.00 2.94 -64.08
CA SER A 93 17.04 1.85 -63.85
C SER A 93 17.49 0.38 -63.97
N LYS A 94 16.77 -0.50 -63.24
CA LYS A 94 16.04 -1.65 -63.81
C LYS A 94 15.02 -2.26 -62.82
N LYS A 95 13.85 -2.65 -63.33
CA LYS A 95 12.78 -3.44 -62.67
C LYS A 95 12.58 -4.76 -63.46
N PRO A 96 11.76 -5.73 -63.00
CA PRO A 96 11.34 -6.07 -61.63
C PRO A 96 11.67 -7.54 -61.26
N GLY A 97 11.56 -7.90 -59.96
CA GLY A 97 11.65 -9.29 -59.49
C GLY A 97 10.55 -9.59 -58.46
N PHE A 98 9.65 -10.50 -58.80
CA PHE A 98 8.55 -10.96 -57.94
C PHE A 98 8.94 -12.28 -57.24
N PHE A 99 8.36 -12.54 -56.06
CA PHE A 99 8.69 -13.62 -55.11
C PHE A 99 10.03 -13.59 -54.37
N GLY A 100 9.96 -13.82 -53.05
CA GLY A 100 11.03 -14.54 -52.35
C GLY A 100 11.66 -13.88 -51.12
N LYS A 101 10.88 -13.59 -50.06
CA LYS A 101 11.10 -14.08 -48.67
C LYS A 101 10.21 -13.36 -47.65
N LEU A 102 9.14 -14.03 -47.25
CA LEU A 102 8.41 -13.73 -46.03
C LEU A 102 9.26 -14.14 -44.82
N LYS A 103 10.06 -13.21 -44.28
CA LYS A 103 10.70 -13.28 -42.95
C LYS A 103 10.90 -11.88 -42.39
N THR A 104 9.79 -11.17 -42.16
CA THR A 104 9.78 -10.00 -41.27
C THR A 104 9.17 -10.44 -39.96
N LEU A 105 9.92 -10.27 -38.88
CA LEU A 105 9.56 -10.67 -37.52
C LEU A 105 8.22 -10.04 -37.09
N VAL A 106 7.24 -10.88 -36.74
CA VAL A 106 6.12 -10.46 -35.89
C VAL A 106 6.62 -10.52 -34.45
N VAL A 107 7.25 -9.42 -34.00
CA VAL A 107 7.60 -9.16 -32.59
C VAL A 107 6.84 -7.90 -32.18
N GLU A 108 5.54 -7.97 -32.45
CA GLU A 108 4.48 -6.93 -32.47
C GLU A 108 3.30 -7.12 -31.49
N ARG A 109 3.26 -8.21 -30.70
CA ARG A 109 2.03 -8.61 -29.99
C ARG A 109 1.73 -7.66 -28.83
N GLU A 110 0.99 -6.59 -29.11
CA GLU A 110 0.29 -5.82 -28.09
C GLU A 110 -1.00 -6.57 -27.72
N PHE A 111 -1.22 -6.79 -26.42
CA PHE A 111 -2.50 -7.29 -25.92
C PHE A 111 -3.23 -6.16 -25.21
N VAL A 112 -4.53 -6.05 -25.46
CA VAL A 112 -5.43 -5.10 -24.79
C VAL A 112 -6.41 -5.91 -23.97
N LEU A 113 -6.22 -5.93 -22.65
CA LEU A 113 -7.17 -6.54 -21.73
C LEU A 113 -8.40 -5.65 -21.59
N SER A 114 -9.59 -6.25 -21.76
CA SER A 114 -10.83 -5.66 -21.27
C SER A 114 -11.07 -6.06 -19.82
N GLU A 115 -11.93 -5.32 -19.13
CA GLU A 115 -12.31 -5.65 -17.74
C GLU A 115 -12.85 -7.08 -17.61
N LYS A 116 -13.64 -7.53 -18.60
CA LYS A 116 -14.30 -8.84 -18.58
C LYS A 116 -13.33 -10.02 -18.63
N ASP A 117 -12.14 -9.82 -19.16
CA ASP A 117 -11.13 -10.88 -19.32
C ASP A 117 -10.44 -11.21 -17.99
N ILE A 118 -10.53 -10.32 -17.00
CA ILE A 118 -9.89 -10.46 -15.69
C ILE A 118 -10.84 -10.35 -14.50
N ASP A 119 -12.05 -9.79 -14.63
CA ASP A 119 -12.98 -9.55 -13.51
C ASP A 119 -13.25 -10.81 -12.66
N GLU A 120 -13.44 -11.98 -13.27
CA GLU A 120 -13.64 -13.24 -12.53
C GLU A 120 -12.39 -13.66 -11.74
N THR A 121 -11.21 -13.52 -12.34
CA THR A 121 -9.93 -13.88 -11.70
C THR A 121 -9.50 -12.86 -10.64
N LEU A 122 -9.85 -11.58 -10.81
CA LEU A 122 -9.69 -10.55 -9.78
C LEU A 122 -10.64 -10.78 -8.60
N PHE A 123 -11.87 -11.25 -8.84
CA PHE A 123 -12.77 -11.68 -7.76
C PHE A 123 -12.22 -12.90 -7.01
N GLU A 124 -11.68 -13.90 -7.70
CA GLU A 124 -10.95 -15.01 -7.06
C GLU A 124 -9.76 -14.51 -6.21
N LEU A 125 -8.97 -13.55 -6.73
CA LEU A 125 -7.88 -12.91 -5.97
C LEU A 125 -8.41 -12.20 -4.71
N GLN A 126 -9.51 -11.46 -4.80
CA GLN A 126 -10.13 -10.80 -3.64
C GLN A 126 -10.49 -11.82 -2.56
N MET A 127 -11.11 -12.94 -2.95
CA MET A 127 -11.47 -14.01 -2.02
C MET A 127 -10.24 -14.67 -1.39
N ILE A 128 -9.17 -14.90 -2.17
CA ILE A 128 -7.88 -15.42 -1.67
C ILE A 128 -7.27 -14.50 -0.61
N LEU A 129 -7.31 -13.18 -0.82
CA LEU A 129 -6.80 -12.19 0.13
C LEU A 129 -7.64 -12.20 1.42
N LEU A 130 -8.97 -12.20 1.31
CA LEU A 130 -9.90 -12.26 2.45
C LEU A 130 -9.72 -13.53 3.30
N GLU A 131 -9.56 -14.70 2.66
CA GLU A 131 -9.26 -15.97 3.35
C GLU A 131 -7.90 -15.95 4.10
N SER A 132 -7.00 -15.07 3.67
CA SER A 132 -5.65 -14.89 4.22
C SER A 132 -5.62 -13.76 5.27
N ASP A 133 -6.77 -13.41 5.84
CA ASP A 133 -6.98 -12.35 6.84
C ASP A 133 -6.50 -10.97 6.39
N VAL A 134 -6.52 -10.69 5.08
CA VAL A 134 -6.43 -9.33 4.54
C VAL A 134 -7.77 -8.63 4.76
N ALA A 135 -7.76 -7.39 5.24
CA ALA A 135 -8.96 -6.61 5.48
C ALA A 135 -9.66 -6.25 4.16
N PHE A 136 -11.00 -6.24 4.15
CA PHE A 136 -11.78 -6.01 2.93
C PHE A 136 -11.39 -4.74 2.14
N PRO A 137 -11.21 -3.55 2.77
CA PRO A 137 -10.81 -2.35 2.03
C PRO A 137 -9.43 -2.44 1.37
N VAL A 138 -8.57 -3.33 1.87
CA VAL A 138 -7.21 -3.57 1.38
C VAL A 138 -7.23 -4.56 0.22
N ALA A 139 -8.02 -5.64 0.35
CA ALA A 139 -8.25 -6.59 -0.73
C ALA A 139 -8.92 -5.92 -1.94
N GLU A 140 -9.92 -5.05 -1.70
CA GLU A 140 -10.54 -4.20 -2.70
C GLU A 140 -9.52 -3.27 -3.38
N ALA A 141 -8.72 -2.52 -2.60
CA ALA A 141 -7.68 -1.63 -3.13
C ALA A 141 -6.64 -2.37 -4.02
N ILE A 142 -6.18 -3.56 -3.60
CA ILE A 142 -5.26 -4.39 -4.39
C ILE A 142 -5.91 -4.78 -5.72
N THR A 143 -7.15 -5.27 -5.71
CA THR A 143 -7.85 -5.67 -6.96
C THR A 143 -8.16 -4.49 -7.87
N ASP A 144 -8.44 -3.32 -7.29
CA ASP A 144 -8.68 -2.07 -8.02
C ASP A 144 -7.40 -1.55 -8.69
N HIS A 145 -6.26 -1.64 -7.99
CA HIS A 145 -4.95 -1.30 -8.55
C HIS A 145 -4.60 -2.25 -9.70
N MET A 146 -4.75 -3.56 -9.49
CA MET A 146 -4.57 -4.58 -10.52
C MET A 146 -5.41 -4.31 -11.77
N LYS A 147 -6.70 -3.99 -11.59
CA LYS A 147 -7.60 -3.66 -12.70
C LYS A 147 -7.11 -2.43 -13.48
N LYS A 148 -6.70 -1.37 -12.78
CA LYS A 148 -6.17 -0.13 -13.39
C LYS A 148 -4.84 -0.32 -14.12
N GLU A 149 -3.97 -1.22 -13.63
CA GLU A 149 -2.65 -1.47 -14.25
C GLU A 149 -2.70 -2.43 -15.45
N LEU A 150 -3.68 -3.35 -15.48
CA LEU A 150 -3.82 -4.36 -16.53
C LEU A 150 -4.77 -3.93 -17.67
N VAL A 151 -5.89 -3.26 -17.37
CA VAL A 151 -6.91 -2.91 -18.38
C VAL A 151 -6.45 -1.76 -19.27
N GLY A 152 -6.56 -1.93 -20.59
CA GLY A 152 -6.20 -0.90 -21.57
C GLY A 152 -4.70 -0.64 -21.74
N THR A 153 -3.83 -1.38 -21.06
CA THR A 153 -2.38 -1.15 -21.08
C THR A 153 -1.70 -1.84 -22.27
N HIS A 154 -1.37 -1.07 -23.31
CA HIS A 154 -0.54 -1.53 -24.43
C HIS A 154 0.90 -1.81 -23.96
N ARG A 155 1.18 -3.03 -23.46
CA ARG A 155 2.55 -3.44 -23.09
C ARG A 155 3.28 -4.06 -24.28
N LYS A 156 4.49 -3.55 -24.56
CA LYS A 156 5.40 -4.15 -25.55
C LYS A 156 6.06 -5.39 -24.98
N ILE A 157 5.97 -6.51 -25.69
CA ILE A 157 6.51 -7.80 -25.22
C ILE A 157 8.04 -7.76 -25.08
N ARG A 158 8.45 -7.80 -23.82
CA ARG A 158 9.74 -8.30 -23.36
C ARG A 158 9.58 -9.21 -22.14
N GLU A 159 8.55 -8.96 -21.34
CA GLU A 159 8.08 -9.77 -20.21
C GLU A 159 6.97 -10.72 -20.67
N SER A 160 6.85 -11.86 -19.98
CA SER A 160 5.75 -12.81 -20.14
C SER A 160 4.45 -12.29 -19.49
N PRO A 161 3.27 -12.78 -19.91
CA PRO A 161 1.99 -12.45 -19.29
C PRO A 161 1.96 -12.67 -17.77
N GLU A 162 2.59 -13.74 -17.28
CA GLU A 162 2.67 -14.07 -15.86
C GLU A 162 3.58 -13.10 -15.08
N GLU A 163 4.72 -12.69 -15.66
CA GLU A 163 5.58 -11.64 -15.08
C GLU A 163 4.86 -10.29 -14.99
N VAL A 164 4.13 -9.89 -16.04
CA VAL A 164 3.35 -8.64 -16.05
C VAL A 164 2.32 -8.61 -14.93
N VAL A 165 1.56 -9.70 -14.76
CA VAL A 165 0.57 -9.86 -13.68
C VAL A 165 1.24 -9.88 -12.31
N THR A 166 2.37 -10.58 -12.18
CA THR A 166 3.10 -10.70 -10.91
C THR A 166 3.68 -9.35 -10.49
N ASN A 167 4.22 -8.57 -11.43
CA ASN A 167 4.72 -7.22 -11.19
C ASN A 167 3.59 -6.27 -10.80
N ALA A 168 2.44 -6.32 -11.49
CA ALA A 168 1.26 -5.52 -11.12
C ALA A 168 0.76 -5.85 -9.70
N LEU A 169 0.80 -7.13 -9.30
CA LEU A 169 0.40 -7.55 -7.96
C LEU A 169 1.41 -7.12 -6.89
N LYS A 170 2.71 -7.12 -7.21
CA LYS A 170 3.76 -6.55 -6.35
C LYS A 170 3.51 -5.07 -6.13
N HIS A 171 3.34 -4.28 -7.19
CA HIS A 171 3.04 -2.84 -7.09
C HIS A 171 1.77 -2.57 -6.26
N ALA A 172 0.69 -3.34 -6.49
CA ALA A 172 -0.55 -3.22 -5.74
C ALA A 172 -0.38 -3.51 -4.23
N ILE A 173 0.49 -4.46 -3.87
CA ILE A 173 0.81 -4.77 -2.47
C ILE A 173 1.77 -3.71 -1.88
N GLU A 174 2.73 -3.20 -2.63
CA GLU A 174 3.62 -2.10 -2.22
C GLU A 174 2.85 -0.80 -1.93
N ASP A 175 1.88 -0.45 -2.77
CA ASP A 175 1.03 0.75 -2.60
C ASP A 175 0.22 0.70 -1.30
N VAL A 176 -0.41 -0.45 -0.97
CA VAL A 176 -1.15 -0.58 0.29
C VAL A 176 -0.26 -0.71 1.53
N LEU A 177 0.94 -1.29 1.40
CA LEU A 177 1.93 -1.32 2.48
C LEU A 177 2.48 0.08 2.80
N GLY A 178 2.60 0.94 1.78
CA GLY A 178 3.11 2.31 1.88
C GLY A 178 4.59 2.38 2.28
N GLU A 179 5.11 3.59 2.46
CA GLU A 179 6.49 3.78 2.90
C GLU A 179 6.69 3.37 4.38
N GLY A 180 7.84 2.76 4.68
CA GLY A 180 8.27 2.50 6.05
C GLY A 180 8.78 3.76 6.76
N PHE A 181 8.84 3.73 8.09
CA PHE A 181 9.32 4.85 8.90
C PHE A 181 10.78 4.65 9.36
N ASP A 182 11.73 5.41 8.79
CA ASP A 182 13.12 5.42 9.26
C ASP A 182 13.24 6.19 10.59
N LEU A 183 13.11 5.42 11.68
CA LEU A 183 13.28 5.94 13.04
C LEU A 183 14.69 6.49 13.31
N VAL A 184 15.74 5.97 12.67
CA VAL A 184 17.12 6.39 12.91
C VAL A 184 17.38 7.74 12.25
N ALA A 185 16.91 7.94 11.01
CA ALA A 185 16.94 9.23 10.34
C ALA A 185 16.11 10.27 11.11
N TYR A 186 14.90 9.89 11.56
CA TYR A 186 14.07 10.78 12.40
C TYR A 186 14.82 11.22 13.65
N ILE A 187 15.39 10.29 14.43
CA ILE A 187 16.13 10.63 15.67
C ILE A 187 17.32 11.55 15.39
N LYS A 188 18.08 11.30 14.32
CA LYS A 188 19.27 12.10 13.97
C LYS A 188 18.91 13.52 13.45
N ALA A 189 17.68 13.72 12.99
CA ALA A 189 17.20 15.00 12.46
C ALA A 189 16.47 15.88 13.50
N HIS A 190 16.25 15.40 14.72
CA HIS A 190 15.49 16.11 15.76
C HIS A 190 16.33 16.39 17.03
N ASP A 191 15.87 17.37 17.82
CA ASP A 191 16.52 17.73 19.08
C ASP A 191 16.42 16.61 20.14
N LYS A 192 17.48 16.46 20.93
CA LYS A 192 17.59 15.43 21.97
C LYS A 192 16.90 15.88 23.28
N PRO A 193 16.30 14.95 24.05
CA PRO A 193 16.02 13.57 23.70
C PRO A 193 14.74 13.44 22.84
N VAL A 194 14.79 12.57 21.82
CA VAL A 194 13.57 12.14 21.12
C VAL A 194 12.79 11.19 22.02
N LYS A 195 11.51 11.52 22.25
CA LYS A 195 10.63 10.87 23.23
C LYS A 195 9.64 9.95 22.51
N ILE A 196 9.80 8.64 22.70
CA ILE A 196 8.98 7.62 22.05
C ILE A 196 8.11 6.92 23.09
N LEU A 197 6.79 6.99 22.93
CA LEU A 197 5.82 6.30 23.78
C LEU A 197 5.31 5.04 23.08
N PHE A 198 5.49 3.89 23.73
CA PHE A 198 5.00 2.60 23.23
C PHE A 198 3.68 2.26 23.91
N THR A 199 2.68 1.98 23.09
CA THR A 199 1.31 1.68 23.51
C THR A 199 0.80 0.38 22.85
N GLY A 200 -0.50 0.10 22.95
CA GLY A 200 -1.12 -1.11 22.40
C GLY A 200 -1.60 -2.08 23.47
N VAL A 201 -2.05 -3.26 23.05
CA VAL A 201 -2.84 -4.19 23.90
C VAL A 201 -1.94 -4.98 24.89
N ASN A 202 -2.55 -5.76 25.77
CA ASN A 202 -1.85 -6.72 26.64
C ASN A 202 -1.42 -7.95 25.82
N GLY A 203 -0.27 -8.56 26.14
CA GLY A 203 0.17 -9.82 25.51
C GLY A 203 0.83 -9.68 24.11
N THR A 204 0.72 -8.51 23.48
CA THR A 204 1.25 -8.19 22.15
C THR A 204 2.76 -7.91 22.10
N GLY A 205 3.51 -8.32 23.12
CA GLY A 205 4.98 -8.19 23.13
C GLY A 205 5.53 -6.76 23.28
N LYS A 206 4.74 -5.77 23.72
CA LYS A 206 5.16 -4.36 23.91
C LYS A 206 6.47 -4.18 24.71
N THR A 207 6.55 -4.65 25.96
CA THR A 207 7.76 -4.57 26.80
C THR A 207 8.99 -5.18 26.12
N THR A 208 8.81 -6.33 25.45
CA THR A 208 9.87 -6.96 24.66
C THR A 208 10.26 -6.09 23.47
N SER A 209 9.30 -5.51 22.76
CA SER A 209 9.53 -4.63 21.60
C SER A 209 10.31 -3.37 21.99
N VAL A 210 10.00 -2.76 23.14
CA VAL A 210 10.80 -1.67 23.73
C VAL A 210 12.26 -2.10 23.90
N ALA A 211 12.50 -3.28 24.48
CA ALA A 211 13.86 -3.80 24.67
C ALA A 211 14.59 -4.12 23.35
N LYS A 212 13.91 -4.71 22.37
CA LYS A 212 14.52 -4.99 21.05
C LYS A 212 14.83 -3.71 20.27
N ILE A 213 13.93 -2.72 20.30
CA ILE A 213 14.17 -1.42 19.66
C ILE A 213 15.29 -0.67 20.39
N ALA A 214 15.40 -0.78 21.72
CA ALA A 214 16.53 -0.24 22.46
C ALA A 214 17.87 -0.87 22.04
N TYR A 215 17.89 -2.20 21.83
CA TYR A 215 19.06 -2.90 21.29
C TYR A 215 19.39 -2.44 19.85
N TYR A 216 18.38 -2.32 18.98
CA TYR A 216 18.54 -1.82 17.62
C TYR A 216 19.12 -0.39 17.60
N LEU A 217 18.51 0.55 18.33
CA LEU A 217 19.00 1.94 18.39
C LEU A 217 20.43 2.01 18.96
N LYS A 218 20.75 1.19 19.96
CA LYS A 218 22.12 1.08 20.49
C LYS A 218 23.12 0.54 19.46
N SER A 219 22.74 -0.43 18.61
CA SER A 219 23.60 -0.91 17.52
C SER A 219 23.78 0.12 16.41
N GLN A 220 22.86 1.08 16.27
CA GLN A 220 22.98 2.27 15.42
C GLN A 220 23.80 3.42 16.05
N GLY A 221 24.41 3.19 17.22
CA GLY A 221 25.26 4.16 17.91
C GLY A 221 24.51 5.21 18.74
N LEU A 222 23.21 5.06 18.95
CA LEU A 222 22.39 5.99 19.74
C LEU A 222 22.37 5.59 21.22
N SER A 223 22.45 6.57 22.11
CA SER A 223 22.26 6.39 23.54
C SER A 223 20.77 6.37 23.90
N VAL A 224 20.39 5.45 24.80
CA VAL A 224 18.99 5.15 25.12
C VAL A 224 18.80 5.10 26.63
N VAL A 225 17.67 5.65 27.11
CA VAL A 225 17.13 5.42 28.45
C VAL A 225 15.70 4.88 28.34
N ILE A 226 15.32 3.97 29.23
CA ILE A 226 13.99 3.36 29.28
C ILE A 226 13.24 3.83 30.53
N GLY A 227 11.96 4.17 30.39
CA GLY A 227 11.04 4.49 31.48
C GLY A 227 9.98 3.39 31.67
N ALA A 228 9.88 2.83 32.88
CA ALA A 228 8.89 1.80 33.22
C ALA A 228 7.52 2.41 33.56
N GLY A 229 6.73 2.72 32.52
CA GLY A 229 5.37 3.26 32.67
C GLY A 229 4.27 2.21 32.95
N ASP A 230 4.55 0.91 32.80
CA ASP A 230 3.66 -0.17 33.26
C ASP A 230 3.83 -0.42 34.77
N THR A 231 3.33 0.51 35.58
CA THR A 231 3.46 0.46 37.04
C THR A 231 2.40 -0.42 37.73
N PHE A 232 1.39 -0.91 37.00
CA PHE A 232 0.21 -1.61 37.56
C PHE A 232 0.12 -3.10 37.21
N ARG A 233 0.99 -3.63 36.35
CA ARG A 233 1.07 -5.07 36.09
C ARG A 233 2.18 -5.64 36.96
N ALA A 234 1.81 -6.55 37.87
CA ALA A 234 2.75 -7.27 38.72
C ALA A 234 3.91 -7.86 37.88
N GLY A 235 5.14 -7.58 38.31
CA GLY A 235 6.36 -8.03 37.63
C GLY A 235 6.74 -7.29 36.35
N ALA A 236 5.95 -6.34 35.84
CA ALA A 236 6.28 -5.61 34.60
C ALA A 236 7.57 -4.77 34.73
N ILE A 237 7.74 -4.08 35.85
CA ILE A 237 8.94 -3.30 36.16
C ILE A 237 10.18 -4.22 36.23
N GLU A 238 10.04 -5.43 36.76
CA GLU A 238 11.13 -6.41 36.84
C GLU A 238 11.45 -7.01 35.45
N GLN A 239 10.42 -7.30 34.65
CA GLN A 239 10.58 -7.78 33.27
C GLN A 239 11.43 -6.80 32.44
N ILE A 240 11.10 -5.50 32.45
CA ILE A 240 11.89 -4.50 31.70
C ILE A 240 13.26 -4.25 32.33
N ARG A 241 13.41 -4.38 33.67
CA ARG A 241 14.70 -4.31 34.37
C ARG A 241 15.67 -5.38 33.89
N VAL A 242 15.25 -6.65 33.83
CA VAL A 242 16.08 -7.76 33.33
C VAL A 242 16.56 -7.49 31.89
N HIS A 243 15.74 -6.89 31.03
CA HIS A 243 16.17 -6.47 29.70
C HIS A 243 17.18 -5.31 29.75
N CYS A 244 16.92 -4.27 30.55
CA CYS A 244 17.81 -3.12 30.71
C CYS A 244 19.20 -3.53 31.22
N ASP A 245 19.26 -4.39 32.24
CA ASP A 245 20.51 -4.88 32.83
C ASP A 245 21.32 -5.72 31.81
N ARG A 246 20.66 -6.63 31.08
CA ARG A 246 21.29 -7.41 29.99
C ARG A 246 21.83 -6.53 28.87
N LEU A 247 21.14 -5.43 28.55
CA LEU A 247 21.52 -4.51 27.49
C LEU A 247 22.49 -3.41 27.96
N GLY A 248 22.74 -3.28 29.26
CA GLY A 248 23.49 -2.16 29.85
C GLY A 248 22.83 -0.81 29.54
N ILE A 249 21.50 -0.74 29.68
CA ILE A 249 20.67 0.45 29.42
C ILE A 249 20.13 0.96 30.76
N LYS A 250 20.10 2.28 30.94
CA LYS A 250 19.55 2.87 32.15
C LYS A 250 18.03 2.71 32.17
N LEU A 251 17.51 2.06 33.22
CA LEU A 251 16.10 2.09 33.57
C LEU A 251 15.80 3.21 34.57
N ILE A 252 14.68 3.89 34.35
CA ILE A 252 14.01 4.77 35.31
C ILE A 252 12.68 4.10 35.69
N SER A 253 12.49 3.86 36.98
CA SER A 253 11.33 3.15 37.54
C SER A 253 11.03 3.64 38.95
N HIS A 254 9.75 3.77 39.29
CA HIS A 254 9.30 3.96 40.68
C HIS A 254 8.81 2.62 41.27
N GLN A 255 8.17 2.67 42.45
CA GLN A 255 7.49 1.54 43.07
C GLN A 255 6.22 1.11 42.30
N GLU A 256 5.77 -0.13 42.50
CA GLU A 256 4.51 -0.62 41.93
C GLU A 256 3.32 0.22 42.41
N GLY A 257 2.37 0.49 41.52
CA GLY A 257 1.24 1.39 41.75
C GLY A 257 1.56 2.90 41.68
N ALA A 258 2.81 3.30 41.43
CA ALA A 258 3.17 4.70 41.20
C ALA A 258 2.50 5.26 39.93
N ASP A 259 2.40 6.60 39.83
CA ASP A 259 1.86 7.28 38.66
C ASP A 259 2.77 7.12 37.43
N PRO A 260 2.33 6.44 36.35
CA PRO A 260 3.12 6.30 35.13
C PRO A 260 3.60 7.62 34.54
N SER A 261 2.80 8.69 34.68
CA SER A 261 3.16 10.00 34.14
C SER A 261 4.37 10.61 34.86
N ALA A 262 4.55 10.32 36.16
CA ALA A 262 5.68 10.77 36.94
C ALA A 262 6.97 10.01 36.58
N VAL A 263 6.90 8.68 36.45
CA VAL A 263 8.05 7.86 36.01
C VAL A 263 8.58 8.33 34.66
N LEU A 264 7.67 8.57 33.70
CA LEU A 264 8.04 8.98 32.35
C LEU A 264 8.52 10.44 32.30
N TYR A 265 8.02 11.33 33.15
CA TYR A 265 8.57 12.67 33.34
C TYR A 265 10.03 12.62 33.81
N ASP A 266 10.30 11.89 34.90
CA ASP A 266 11.65 11.73 35.45
C ASP A 266 12.61 11.08 34.43
N THR A 267 12.10 10.21 33.56
CA THR A 267 12.87 9.60 32.47
C THR A 267 13.33 10.65 31.45
N VAL A 268 12.47 11.60 31.10
CA VAL A 268 12.80 12.71 30.18
C VAL A 268 13.77 13.69 30.82
N GLU A 269 13.60 14.03 32.10
CA GLU A 269 14.53 14.93 32.80
C GLU A 269 15.91 14.28 32.98
N TYR A 270 15.98 12.97 33.29
CA TYR A 270 17.23 12.22 33.30
C TYR A 270 17.93 12.27 31.93
N ALA A 271 17.18 12.03 30.85
CA ALA A 271 17.71 12.03 29.48
C ALA A 271 18.32 13.38 29.09
N LYS A 272 17.62 14.49 29.36
CA LYS A 272 18.13 15.85 29.16
C LYS A 272 19.42 16.10 29.95
N ALA A 273 19.42 15.78 31.25
CA ALA A 273 20.56 16.01 32.13
C ALA A 273 21.82 15.22 31.74
N HIS A 274 21.66 14.09 31.05
CA HIS A 274 22.76 13.22 30.60
C HIS A 274 22.99 13.27 29.08
N ASN A 275 22.34 14.19 28.35
CA ASN A 275 22.42 14.35 26.90
C ASN A 275 22.17 13.05 26.11
N ILE A 276 21.18 12.26 26.55
CA ILE A 276 20.78 11.00 25.92
C ILE A 276 20.00 11.25 24.64
N ASP A 277 20.23 10.47 23.59
CA ASP A 277 19.58 10.64 22.28
C ASP A 277 18.08 10.30 22.33
N VAL A 278 17.71 9.21 23.01
CA VAL A 278 16.35 8.64 22.95
C VAL A 278 15.80 8.25 24.33
N VAL A 279 14.55 8.61 24.58
CA VAL A 279 13.71 8.09 25.68
C VAL A 279 12.70 7.10 25.10
N LEU A 280 12.70 5.86 25.60
CA LEU A 280 11.68 4.86 25.29
C LEU A 280 10.78 4.65 26.51
N ALA A 281 9.48 4.87 26.38
CA ALA A 281 8.51 4.71 27.45
C ALA A 281 7.63 3.46 27.22
N ASP A 282 7.77 2.46 28.09
CA ASP A 282 6.92 1.25 28.07
C ASP A 282 5.62 1.51 28.85
N SER A 283 4.47 1.60 28.18
CA SER A 283 3.17 1.79 28.86
C SER A 283 2.48 0.47 29.23
N ALA A 284 1.56 0.53 30.20
CA ALA A 284 0.59 -0.55 30.40
C ALA A 284 -0.28 -0.79 29.13
N GLY A 285 -0.78 -2.01 28.94
CA GLY A 285 -1.55 -2.43 27.75
C GLY A 285 -3.05 -2.71 27.97
N ARG A 286 -3.65 -2.18 29.04
CA ARG A 286 -4.96 -2.64 29.58
C ARG A 286 -6.20 -2.24 28.77
N PHE A 287 -6.30 -2.67 27.52
CA PHE A 287 -7.36 -2.28 26.57
C PHE A 287 -8.79 -2.64 27.01
N HIS A 288 -9.00 -3.75 27.75
CA HIS A 288 -10.33 -4.16 28.21
C HIS A 288 -11.02 -3.16 29.16
N ASN A 289 -10.30 -2.20 29.74
CA ASN A 289 -10.88 -1.09 30.50
C ASN A 289 -10.58 0.24 29.77
N ARG A 290 -11.17 0.37 28.57
CA ARG A 290 -10.87 1.41 27.56
C ARG A 290 -10.77 2.81 28.17
N VAL A 291 -11.82 3.28 28.85
CA VAL A 291 -11.90 4.66 29.39
C VAL A 291 -10.71 4.97 30.33
N ASN A 292 -10.37 4.06 31.24
CA ASN A 292 -9.28 4.28 32.19
C ASN A 292 -7.90 4.24 31.52
N LEU A 293 -7.69 3.34 30.54
CA LEU A 293 -6.44 3.32 29.77
C LEU A 293 -6.27 4.62 28.97
N MET A 294 -7.31 5.08 28.29
CA MET A 294 -7.23 6.25 27.43
C MET A 294 -6.99 7.54 28.24
N ASN A 295 -7.69 7.74 29.35
CA ASN A 295 -7.44 8.84 30.30
C ASN A 295 -5.97 8.82 30.82
N GLN A 296 -5.41 7.64 31.08
CA GLN A 296 -4.01 7.49 31.50
C GLN A 296 -3.04 7.85 30.37
N LEU A 297 -3.31 7.42 29.13
CA LEU A 297 -2.48 7.73 27.96
C LEU A 297 -2.52 9.22 27.60
N GLU A 298 -3.68 9.87 27.66
CA GLU A 298 -3.81 11.33 27.50
C GLU A 298 -2.99 12.08 28.55
N LYS A 299 -3.05 11.65 29.82
CA LYS A 299 -2.24 12.21 30.90
C LYS A 299 -0.74 12.04 30.63
N ILE A 300 -0.30 10.86 30.19
CA ILE A 300 1.08 10.61 29.79
C ILE A 300 1.48 11.54 28.62
N LYS A 301 0.68 11.64 27.55
CA LYS A 301 0.95 12.53 26.41
C LYS A 301 1.09 13.99 26.86
N ARG A 302 0.23 14.47 27.76
CA ARG A 302 0.28 15.84 28.31
C ARG A 302 1.52 16.12 29.15
N VAL A 303 2.00 15.13 29.92
CA VAL A 303 3.12 15.28 30.86
C VAL A 303 4.47 15.01 30.19
N MET A 304 4.62 13.89 29.50
CA MET A 304 5.85 13.47 28.80
C MET A 304 6.08 14.25 27.50
N LYS A 305 5.01 14.66 26.80
CA LYS A 305 5.05 15.26 25.46
C LYS A 305 5.90 14.42 24.48
N PRO A 306 5.51 13.16 24.21
CA PRO A 306 6.21 12.31 23.25
C PRO A 306 6.19 12.94 21.85
N ASP A 307 7.30 12.79 21.11
CA ASP A 307 7.38 13.20 19.70
C ASP A 307 6.79 12.12 18.79
N LEU A 308 6.93 10.85 19.20
CA LEU A 308 6.39 9.68 18.53
C LEU A 308 5.59 8.82 19.50
N VAL A 309 4.39 8.40 19.07
CA VAL A 309 3.56 7.40 19.74
C VAL A 309 3.41 6.20 18.84
N PHE A 310 3.93 5.04 19.25
CA PHE A 310 3.84 3.80 18.49
C PHE A 310 2.86 2.82 19.11
N TYR A 311 2.02 2.22 18.28
CA TYR A 311 1.08 1.17 18.66
C TYR A 311 1.68 -0.21 18.40
N VAL A 312 1.66 -1.08 19.42
CA VAL A 312 2.22 -2.44 19.34
C VAL A 312 1.11 -3.49 19.43
N ASP A 313 0.94 -4.27 18.36
CA ASP A 313 0.02 -5.42 18.29
C ASP A 313 0.73 -6.69 17.78
N GLU A 314 -0.01 -7.78 17.64
CA GLU A 314 0.48 -9.07 17.14
C GLU A 314 -0.19 -9.46 15.81
N ALA A 315 0.61 -9.89 14.83
CA ALA A 315 0.12 -10.27 13.50
C ALA A 315 -0.85 -11.46 13.56
N VAL A 316 -0.59 -12.42 14.47
CA VAL A 316 -1.43 -13.61 14.70
C VAL A 316 -2.87 -13.33 15.12
N ALA A 317 -3.21 -12.08 15.45
CA ALA A 317 -4.60 -11.67 15.69
C ALA A 317 -5.38 -11.38 14.39
N GLY A 318 -4.73 -11.33 13.21
CA GLY A 318 -5.41 -11.13 11.93
C GLY A 318 -6.19 -9.80 11.89
N ASN A 319 -7.41 -9.85 11.34
CA ASN A 319 -8.34 -8.72 11.29
C ASN A 319 -8.65 -8.10 12.67
N ASP A 320 -8.49 -8.84 13.77
CA ASP A 320 -8.70 -8.34 15.13
C ASP A 320 -7.65 -7.27 15.49
N ALA A 321 -6.41 -7.39 14.99
CA ALA A 321 -5.37 -6.35 15.16
C ALA A 321 -5.75 -5.07 14.41
N VAL A 322 -6.30 -5.19 13.19
CA VAL A 322 -6.73 -4.07 12.34
C VAL A 322 -7.83 -3.26 13.06
N VAL A 323 -8.87 -3.93 13.55
CA VAL A 323 -9.98 -3.28 14.28
C VAL A 323 -9.51 -2.58 15.56
N ARG A 324 -8.59 -3.20 16.32
CA ARG A 324 -8.03 -2.57 17.53
C ARG A 324 -7.14 -1.37 17.21
N ALA A 325 -6.35 -1.44 16.13
CA ALA A 325 -5.51 -0.35 15.67
C ALA A 325 -6.34 0.87 15.23
N GLU A 326 -7.43 0.66 14.49
CA GLU A 326 -8.39 1.72 14.17
C GLU A 326 -8.95 2.42 15.42
N GLU A 327 -9.43 1.64 16.41
CA GLU A 327 -9.99 2.19 17.65
C GLU A 327 -8.93 2.96 18.45
N PHE A 328 -7.69 2.47 18.43
CA PHE A 328 -6.57 3.10 19.10
C PHE A 328 -6.15 4.42 18.42
N GLU A 329 -6.09 4.46 17.09
CA GLU A 329 -5.78 5.68 16.32
C GLU A 329 -6.82 6.77 16.56
N LYS A 330 -8.12 6.42 16.50
CA LYS A 330 -9.25 7.32 16.75
C LYS A 330 -9.21 7.99 18.14
N THR A 331 -8.50 7.40 19.10
CA THR A 331 -8.47 7.90 20.49
C THR A 331 -7.14 8.52 20.88
N VAL A 332 -6.01 7.91 20.50
CA VAL A 332 -4.68 8.28 21.02
C VAL A 332 -3.85 9.03 19.98
N SER A 333 -4.16 8.94 18.69
CA SER A 333 -3.38 9.46 17.56
C SER A 333 -1.91 9.03 17.58
N THR A 334 -1.61 8.00 16.80
CA THR A 334 -0.32 7.33 16.68
C THR A 334 0.48 7.88 15.50
N ASN A 335 1.78 7.59 15.49
CA ASN A 335 2.71 7.97 14.42
C ASN A 335 3.14 6.76 13.57
N GLY A 336 2.88 5.53 14.02
CA GLY A 336 3.26 4.30 13.33
C GLY A 336 2.95 3.05 14.15
N VAL A 337 3.00 1.90 13.50
CA VAL A 337 2.71 0.58 14.08
C VAL A 337 3.95 -0.31 14.13
N ILE A 338 4.01 -1.12 15.19
CA ILE A 338 4.95 -2.23 15.33
C ILE A 338 4.12 -3.50 15.41
N LEU A 339 4.29 -4.40 14.44
CA LEU A 339 3.69 -5.73 14.47
C LEU A 339 4.67 -6.74 15.04
N THR A 340 4.23 -7.52 16.00
CA THR A 340 5.01 -8.62 16.59
C THR A 340 4.48 -9.98 16.15
N LYS A 341 5.28 -11.03 16.34
CA LYS A 341 4.90 -12.43 16.05
C LYS A 341 4.57 -12.66 14.56
N VAL A 342 5.19 -11.89 13.67
CA VAL A 342 5.02 -12.02 12.20
C VAL A 342 5.58 -13.38 11.73
N ASP A 343 6.60 -13.88 12.44
CA ASP A 343 7.13 -15.24 12.32
C ASP A 343 6.11 -16.36 12.59
N MET A 344 5.02 -16.03 13.30
CA MET A 344 3.97 -16.97 13.70
C MET A 344 2.66 -16.77 12.94
N ASP A 345 2.60 -15.83 11.98
CA ASP A 345 1.42 -15.61 11.12
C ASP A 345 1.62 -16.32 9.75
N PRO A 346 1.00 -17.49 9.53
CA PRO A 346 1.11 -18.22 8.26
C PRO A 346 0.27 -17.62 7.13
N LYS A 347 -0.66 -16.71 7.44
CA LYS A 347 -1.56 -16.05 6.49
C LYS A 347 -1.04 -14.68 6.07
N GLY A 348 -0.54 -13.90 7.03
CA GLY A 348 0.17 -12.64 6.80
C GLY A 348 -0.69 -11.41 6.52
N GLY A 349 -2.00 -11.56 6.33
CA GLY A 349 -2.88 -10.46 5.95
C GLY A 349 -2.92 -9.30 6.94
N ALA A 350 -2.63 -9.54 8.22
CA ALA A 350 -2.50 -8.48 9.22
C ALA A 350 -1.39 -7.47 8.88
N ALA A 351 -0.24 -7.94 8.37
CA ALA A 351 0.88 -7.08 7.99
C ALA A 351 0.58 -6.24 6.74
N ILE A 352 -0.12 -6.83 5.77
CA ILE A 352 -0.56 -6.11 4.57
C ILE A 352 -1.65 -5.07 4.90
N SER A 353 -2.52 -5.38 5.88
CA SER A 353 -3.71 -4.56 6.13
C SER A 353 -3.50 -3.39 7.07
N ILE A 354 -2.73 -3.58 8.15
CA ILE A 354 -2.79 -2.65 9.29
C ILE A 354 -2.32 -1.23 8.92
N ALA A 355 -1.31 -1.09 8.05
CA ALA A 355 -0.75 0.20 7.65
C ALA A 355 -1.78 1.02 6.84
N TYR A 356 -2.35 0.39 5.81
CA TYR A 356 -3.38 0.97 4.95
C TYR A 356 -4.62 1.39 5.76
N THR A 357 -5.18 0.49 6.58
CA THR A 357 -6.47 0.72 7.23
C THR A 357 -6.44 1.88 8.24
N ILE A 358 -5.33 2.10 8.93
CA ILE A 358 -5.19 3.21 9.90
C ILE A 358 -4.52 4.46 9.30
N GLY A 359 -3.97 4.36 8.09
CA GLY A 359 -3.21 5.42 7.43
C GLY A 359 -1.91 5.80 8.18
N LYS A 360 -1.17 4.82 8.70
CA LYS A 360 0.10 5.03 9.43
C LYS A 360 1.15 4.00 8.99
N PRO A 361 2.44 4.40 8.90
CA PRO A 361 3.49 3.51 8.46
C PRO A 361 3.73 2.38 9.47
N LEU A 362 4.07 1.20 8.94
CA LEU A 362 4.77 0.19 9.73
C LEU A 362 6.20 0.69 10.01
N VAL A 363 6.63 0.53 11.25
CA VAL A 363 7.94 1.01 11.73
C VAL A 363 8.88 -0.18 11.90
N PHE A 364 8.40 -1.26 12.54
CA PHE A 364 9.16 -2.49 12.73
C PHE A 364 8.28 -3.74 12.67
N LEU A 365 8.90 -4.85 12.27
CA LEU A 365 8.36 -6.21 12.37
C LEU A 365 9.16 -7.03 13.39
N GLY A 366 8.47 -7.58 14.38
CA GLY A 366 9.00 -8.57 15.32
C GLY A 366 8.85 -9.97 14.75
N VAL A 367 9.97 -10.62 14.44
CA VAL A 367 10.10 -11.86 13.65
C VAL A 367 10.79 -13.00 14.44
N GLY A 368 10.59 -13.04 15.75
CA GLY A 368 11.24 -14.01 16.63
C GLY A 368 11.34 -13.52 18.08
N GLN A 369 12.24 -14.11 18.87
CA GLN A 369 12.39 -13.83 20.30
C GLN A 369 13.69 -13.09 20.67
N GLU A 370 14.76 -13.24 19.89
CA GLU A 370 16.04 -12.60 20.17
C GLU A 370 16.00 -11.08 19.95
N TYR A 371 16.94 -10.35 20.55
CA TYR A 371 17.01 -8.89 20.40
C TYR A 371 17.23 -8.44 18.94
N SER A 372 17.87 -9.28 18.12
CA SER A 372 18.06 -9.11 16.67
C SER A 372 16.78 -9.25 15.85
N ASP A 373 15.71 -9.81 16.42
CA ASP A 373 14.51 -10.21 15.69
C ASP A 373 13.44 -9.12 15.78
N MET A 374 13.89 -7.87 15.64
CA MET A 374 13.09 -6.69 15.38
C MET A 374 13.70 -6.00 14.16
N LYS A 375 13.04 -6.11 13.02
CA LYS A 375 13.51 -5.57 11.74
C LYS A 375 12.82 -4.24 11.45
N PRO A 376 13.54 -3.18 11.06
CA PRO A 376 12.90 -2.00 10.47
C PRO A 376 12.03 -2.43 9.30
N PHE A 377 10.83 -1.86 9.20
CA PHE A 377 9.93 -2.22 8.11
C PHE A 377 10.36 -1.56 6.78
N THR A 378 10.35 -2.35 5.72
CA THR A 378 10.34 -1.88 4.32
C THR A 378 9.36 -2.77 3.53
N PRO A 379 8.65 -2.26 2.52
CA PRO A 379 7.72 -3.08 1.72
C PRO A 379 8.39 -4.30 1.08
N SER A 380 9.65 -4.14 0.64
CA SER A 380 10.43 -5.21 0.05
C SER A 380 10.55 -6.44 0.98
N LEU A 381 10.61 -6.28 2.31
CA LEU A 381 10.64 -7.42 3.23
C LEU A 381 9.39 -8.30 3.16
N ILE A 382 8.23 -7.75 2.78
CA ILE A 382 6.99 -8.51 2.60
C ILE A 382 6.91 -9.04 1.16
N ILE A 383 7.31 -8.23 0.18
CA ILE A 383 7.33 -8.63 -1.24
C ILE A 383 8.32 -9.78 -1.49
N ASP A 384 9.54 -9.70 -0.97
CA ASP A 384 10.58 -10.73 -1.12
C ASP A 384 10.16 -12.04 -0.42
N GLU A 385 9.44 -11.96 0.70
CA GLU A 385 8.95 -13.13 1.44
C GLU A 385 7.75 -13.80 0.75
N ILE A 386 6.86 -13.01 0.12
CA ILE A 386 5.69 -13.52 -0.63
C ILE A 386 6.10 -14.03 -2.02
N PHE A 387 7.03 -13.38 -2.71
CA PHE A 387 7.34 -13.62 -4.13
C PHE A 387 8.78 -14.07 -4.42
N GLY A 388 9.66 -14.13 -3.44
CA GLY A 388 11.02 -14.63 -3.61
C GLY A 388 11.10 -16.15 -3.72
N ASP A 389 12.16 -16.64 -4.35
CA ASP A 389 12.42 -18.08 -4.48
C ASP A 389 12.72 -18.75 -3.13
N GLU A 390 12.39 -20.03 -3.00
CA GLU A 390 12.89 -20.87 -1.90
C GLU A 390 14.41 -21.11 -2.09
N ASN A 391 15.24 -20.59 -1.17
CA ASN A 391 16.68 -20.86 -1.10
C ASN A 391 17.01 -22.11 -0.26
#